data_AF-A0A8H7NTN4-F1
#
_entry.id   AF-A0A8H7NTN4-F1
#
_cell.length_a   1.000
_cell.length_b   1.000
_cell.length_c   1.000
_cell.angle_alpha   90.00
_cell.angle_beta   90.00
_cell.angle_gamma   90.00
#
_symmetry.space_group_name_H-M   'P 1'
#
loop_
_entity.id
_entity.type
_entity.pdbx_description
1 polymer ?
#
loop_
_entity_poly.entity_id
_entity_poly.type
_entity_poly.pdbx_seq_one_letter_code
_entity_poly.pdbx_strand_id
1 'polypeptide(L)'
;MDTVGICYRCGSRKHTLSRCRELADPSNPFPFASCFVCSGKGHLASACPQNQAKGVYPNGGCCKLCRETTHLAKDCSLRKQEVMASTVFLGTGRDAGADEDDFHTFKRRNAEVDKSEKTVERVRRQANVKMGAHTGIIKSFGKKPETTAAKKVVHF
;
A
#
# COMPACT_ATOMS: atom_id res chain seq x y z
N MET A 1 19.37 -8.16 -16.13
CA MET A 1 18.21 -7.75 -16.97
C MET A 1 17.36 -6.82 -16.13
N ASP A 2 17.56 -5.52 -16.29
CA ASP A 2 17.05 -4.48 -15.39
C ASP A 2 15.62 -4.06 -15.76
N THR A 3 14.61 -4.82 -15.32
CA THR A 3 13.20 -4.43 -15.46
C THR A 3 12.69 -3.54 -14.32
N VAL A 4 13.53 -3.24 -13.34
CA VAL A 4 13.15 -2.45 -12.15
C VAL A 4 13.22 -0.95 -12.47
N GLY A 5 12.10 -0.26 -12.31
CA GLY A 5 12.02 1.20 -12.48
C GLY A 5 11.84 1.67 -13.92
N ILE A 6 11.32 0.83 -14.81
CA ILE A 6 10.87 1.23 -16.14
C ILE A 6 9.40 1.68 -16.12
N CYS A 7 9.05 2.59 -17.00
CA CYS A 7 7.66 2.90 -17.32
C CYS A 7 7.07 1.74 -18.13
N TYR A 8 5.97 1.18 -17.64
CA TYR A 8 5.33 0.03 -18.27
C TYR A 8 4.67 0.33 -19.63
N ARG A 9 4.52 1.62 -19.97
CA ARG A 9 3.95 2.05 -21.25
C ARG A 9 5.00 2.30 -22.34
N CYS A 10 6.12 2.93 -21.98
CA CYS A 10 7.14 3.36 -22.95
C CYS A 10 8.52 2.71 -22.78
N GLY A 11 8.72 1.93 -21.71
CA GLY A 11 10.01 1.32 -21.38
C GLY A 11 11.05 2.30 -20.82
N SER A 12 10.76 3.60 -20.73
CA SER A 12 11.71 4.60 -20.21
C SER A 12 11.93 4.45 -18.70
N ARG A 13 13.18 4.58 -18.25
CA ARG A 13 13.55 4.62 -16.82
C ARG A 13 13.45 6.02 -16.19
N LYS A 14 13.08 7.03 -16.99
CA LYS A 14 13.07 8.44 -16.56
C LYS A 14 11.83 8.83 -15.77
N HIS A 15 10.74 8.06 -15.89
CA HIS A 15 9.46 8.39 -15.29
C HIS A 15 8.64 7.14 -14.95
N THR A 16 7.62 7.32 -14.12
CA THR A 16 6.61 6.31 -13.79
C THR A 16 5.41 6.41 -14.74
N LEU A 17 4.58 5.37 -14.80
CA LEU A 17 3.38 5.32 -15.65
C LEU A 17 2.50 6.58 -15.54
N SER A 18 2.36 7.14 -14.32
CA SER A 18 1.58 8.35 -14.05
C SER A 18 2.09 9.63 -14.74
N ARG A 19 3.38 9.68 -15.10
CA ARG A 19 4.02 10.82 -15.78
C ARG A 19 4.41 10.47 -17.21
N CYS A 20 3.88 9.37 -17.74
CA CYS A 20 4.13 8.99 -19.12
C CYS A 20 3.39 9.94 -20.06
N ARG A 21 4.11 10.50 -21.03
CA ARG A 21 3.53 11.38 -22.04
C ARG A 21 3.00 10.61 -23.26
N GLU A 22 3.31 9.33 -23.37
CA GLU A 22 2.85 8.48 -24.48
C GLU A 22 1.37 8.09 -24.34
N LEU A 23 0.69 8.11 -25.48
CA LEU A 23 -0.72 7.74 -25.59
C LEU A 23 -0.91 6.26 -25.24
N ALA A 24 -2.08 5.93 -24.68
CA ALA A 24 -2.44 4.55 -24.42
C ALA A 24 -2.86 3.90 -25.74
N ASP A 25 -2.17 2.85 -26.16
CA ASP A 25 -2.70 2.01 -27.23
C ASP A 25 -3.88 1.18 -26.71
N PRO A 26 -5.01 1.14 -27.42
CA PRO A 26 -6.21 0.41 -26.98
C PRO A 26 -6.03 -1.10 -27.01
N SER A 27 -5.13 -1.62 -27.87
CA SER A 27 -4.86 -3.05 -28.00
C SER A 27 -3.88 -3.57 -26.93
N ASN A 28 -2.87 -2.78 -26.56
CA ASN A 28 -1.90 -3.15 -25.53
C ASN A 28 -1.48 -1.93 -24.70
N PRO A 29 -2.20 -1.64 -23.59
CA PRO A 29 -1.96 -0.43 -22.81
C PRO A 29 -0.64 -0.45 -22.03
N PHE A 30 -0.01 -1.63 -21.85
CA PHE A 30 1.20 -1.83 -21.04
C PHE A 30 2.19 -2.84 -21.67
N PRO A 31 2.76 -2.53 -22.84
CA PRO A 31 3.60 -3.47 -23.58
C PRO A 31 4.88 -3.87 -22.82
N PHE A 32 5.41 -2.96 -21.99
CA PHE A 32 6.62 -3.21 -21.19
C PHE A 32 6.32 -3.72 -19.77
N ALA A 33 5.05 -3.90 -19.39
CA ALA A 33 4.71 -4.54 -18.12
C ALA A 33 5.11 -6.02 -18.16
N SER A 34 5.74 -6.49 -17.08
CA SER A 34 5.94 -7.91 -16.80
C SER A 34 5.07 -8.32 -15.62
N CYS A 35 4.23 -9.33 -15.80
CA CYS A 35 3.41 -9.87 -14.75
C CYS A 35 4.25 -10.65 -13.74
N PHE A 36 4.14 -10.30 -12.46
CA PHE A 36 4.88 -10.97 -11.39
C PHE A 36 4.32 -12.36 -11.01
N VAL A 37 3.14 -12.72 -11.53
CA VAL A 37 2.49 -14.01 -11.24
C VAL A 37 2.84 -15.05 -12.31
N CYS A 38 2.69 -14.70 -13.59
CA CYS A 38 2.92 -15.62 -14.71
C CYS A 38 4.22 -15.38 -15.47
N SER A 39 4.99 -14.34 -15.11
CA SER A 39 6.19 -13.87 -15.85
C SER A 39 5.93 -13.44 -17.31
N GLY A 40 4.68 -13.40 -17.76
CA GLY A 40 4.28 -12.91 -19.07
C GLY A 40 4.44 -11.40 -19.22
N LYS A 41 4.49 -10.90 -20.47
CA LYS A 41 4.57 -9.47 -20.79
C LYS A 41 3.23 -8.94 -21.28
N GLY A 42 3.03 -7.62 -21.24
CA GLY A 42 1.84 -6.95 -21.78
C GLY A 42 0.68 -6.75 -20.79
N HIS A 43 0.81 -7.19 -19.54
CA HIS A 43 -0.22 -7.00 -18.52
C HIS A 43 0.36 -6.92 -17.10
N LEU A 44 -0.42 -6.36 -16.18
CA LEU A 44 -0.13 -6.33 -14.75
C LEU A 44 -0.74 -7.56 -14.06
N ALA A 45 -0.23 -7.92 -12.88
CA ALA A 45 -0.76 -9.03 -12.08
C ALA A 45 -2.28 -8.90 -11.80
N SER A 46 -2.81 -7.68 -11.73
CA SER A 46 -4.24 -7.41 -11.55
C SER A 46 -5.11 -7.84 -12.74
N ALA A 47 -4.57 -7.79 -13.96
CA ALA A 47 -5.26 -8.18 -15.19
C ALA A 47 -4.77 -9.55 -15.72
N CYS A 48 -4.07 -10.31 -14.88
CA CYS A 48 -3.54 -11.61 -15.27
C CYS A 48 -4.62 -12.69 -15.20
N PRO A 49 -4.87 -13.46 -16.28
CA PRO A 49 -5.89 -14.50 -16.28
C PRO A 49 -5.61 -15.61 -15.25
N GLN A 50 -4.33 -15.90 -14.97
CA GLN A 50 -3.94 -16.90 -13.96
C GLN A 50 -4.10 -16.38 -12.52
N ASN A 51 -4.06 -15.07 -12.30
CA ASN A 51 -4.20 -14.47 -10.97
C ASN A 51 -5.67 -14.20 -10.60
N GLN A 52 -6.60 -14.33 -11.54
CA GLN A 52 -8.00 -13.93 -11.36
C GLN A 52 -8.69 -14.72 -10.23
N ALA A 53 -8.30 -15.98 -10.00
CA ALA A 53 -8.78 -16.79 -8.89
C ALA A 53 -8.17 -16.42 -7.53
N LYS A 54 -6.96 -15.84 -7.51
CA LYS A 54 -6.22 -15.50 -6.28
C LYS A 54 -6.44 -14.05 -5.82
N GLY A 55 -6.98 -13.21 -6.71
CA GLY A 55 -7.30 -11.81 -6.41
C GLY A 55 -6.05 -10.97 -6.11
N VAL A 56 -6.10 -10.17 -5.05
CA VAL A 56 -4.98 -9.27 -4.67
C VAL A 56 -3.87 -10.02 -3.91
N TYR A 57 -4.00 -11.33 -3.72
CA TYR A 57 -3.06 -12.16 -2.95
C TYR A 57 -2.28 -13.13 -3.85
N PRO A 58 -1.13 -12.74 -4.44
CA PRO A 58 -0.33 -13.58 -5.33
C PRO A 58 0.05 -14.94 -4.72
N ASN A 59 0.36 -14.95 -3.41
CA ASN A 59 0.76 -16.15 -2.67
C ASN A 59 -0.43 -16.88 -2.03
N GLY A 60 -1.67 -16.49 -2.36
CA GLY A 60 -2.88 -16.95 -1.68
C GLY A 60 -3.14 -16.25 -0.35
N GLY A 61 -4.33 -16.48 0.20
CA GLY A 61 -4.83 -15.84 1.42
C GLY A 61 -6.12 -15.06 1.18
N CYS A 62 -6.63 -14.48 2.25
CA CYS A 62 -7.81 -13.62 2.21
C CYS A 62 -7.70 -12.50 3.27
N CYS A 63 -8.56 -11.50 3.14
CA CYS A 63 -8.70 -10.46 4.14
C CYS A 63 -9.03 -11.08 5.50
N LYS A 64 -8.22 -10.80 6.52
CA LYS A 64 -8.42 -11.37 7.87
C LYS A 64 -9.74 -10.93 8.51
N LEU A 65 -10.34 -9.83 8.06
CA LEU A 65 -11.55 -9.26 8.64
C LEU A 65 -12.82 -9.86 8.03
N CYS A 66 -12.97 -9.82 6.70
CA CYS A 66 -14.16 -10.27 5.98
C CYS A 66 -13.98 -11.57 5.17
N ARG A 67 -12.75 -12.12 5.11
CA ARG A 67 -12.40 -13.33 4.35
C ARG A 67 -12.50 -13.23 2.82
N GLU A 68 -12.64 -12.02 2.27
CA GLU A 68 -12.61 -11.80 0.82
C GLU A 68 -11.20 -11.72 0.25
N THR A 69 -11.03 -12.03 -1.04
CA THR A 69 -9.74 -11.97 -1.76
C THR A 69 -9.60 -10.73 -2.65
N THR A 70 -10.62 -9.88 -2.68
CA THR A 70 -10.74 -8.69 -3.55
C THR A 70 -9.94 -7.49 -3.05
N HIS A 71 -9.55 -7.47 -1.78
CA HIS A 71 -8.87 -6.34 -1.15
C HIS A 71 -7.91 -6.79 -0.05
N LEU A 72 -6.97 -5.89 0.30
CA LEU A 72 -6.11 -6.04 1.47
C LEU A 72 -6.85 -5.65 2.75
N ALA A 73 -6.48 -6.23 3.89
CA ALA A 73 -7.11 -5.94 5.18
C ALA A 73 -7.09 -4.44 5.59
N LYS A 74 -6.17 -3.65 5.01
CA LYS A 74 -6.10 -2.18 5.16
C LYS A 74 -7.28 -1.45 4.52
N ASP A 75 -7.72 -1.95 3.37
CA ASP A 75 -8.76 -1.35 2.54
C ASP A 75 -10.13 -1.98 2.76
N CYS A 76 -10.26 -2.85 3.78
CA CYS A 76 -11.50 -3.51 4.11
C CYS A 76 -12.55 -2.52 4.61
N SER A 77 -13.75 -2.54 4.02
CA SER A 77 -14.85 -1.66 4.39
C SER A 77 -15.29 -1.81 5.85
N LEU A 78 -15.21 -3.04 6.41
CA LEU A 78 -15.56 -3.32 7.80
C LEU A 78 -14.68 -2.55 8.80
N ARG A 79 -13.43 -2.24 8.41
CA ARG A 79 -12.53 -1.42 9.20
C ARG A 79 -12.97 0.05 9.28
N LYS A 80 -13.64 0.57 8.26
CA LYS A 80 -14.13 1.96 8.20
C LYS A 80 -15.45 2.15 8.95
N GLN A 81 -16.31 1.14 8.91
CA GLN A 81 -17.64 1.18 9.55
C GLN A 81 -17.53 1.25 11.09
N GLU A 82 -16.51 0.62 11.68
CA GLU A 82 -16.26 0.65 13.13
C GLU A 82 -15.89 2.06 13.64
N VAL A 83 -15.10 2.82 12.87
CA VAL A 83 -14.70 4.20 13.25
C VAL A 83 -15.93 5.11 13.33
N MET A 84 -16.91 4.91 12.45
CA MET A 84 -18.16 5.68 12.47
C MET A 84 -19.08 5.25 13.63
N ALA A 85 -19.20 3.94 13.90
CA ALA A 85 -20.02 3.44 15.00
C ALA A 85 -19.47 3.85 16.39
N SER A 86 -18.14 3.88 16.56
CA SER A 86 -17.51 4.26 17.82
C SER A 86 -17.56 5.76 18.14
N THR A 87 -17.67 6.64 17.13
CA THR A 87 -17.92 8.07 17.35
C THR A 87 -19.38 8.41 17.68
N VAL A 88 -20.34 7.55 17.32
CA VAL A 88 -21.77 7.78 17.59
C VAL A 88 -22.17 7.33 19.00
N PHE A 89 -21.39 6.47 19.66
CA PHE A 89 -21.70 5.95 21.00
C PHE A 89 -21.19 6.84 22.16
N LEU A 90 -20.77 8.09 21.92
CA LEU A 90 -20.42 9.04 22.99
C LEU A 90 -21.61 9.90 23.46
N GLY A 91 -22.83 9.34 23.38
CA GLY A 91 -24.06 10.01 23.78
C GLY A 91 -25.02 9.04 24.48
N THR A 92 -25.09 9.16 25.81
CA THR A 92 -26.26 8.91 26.67
C THR A 92 -27.12 7.66 26.38
N GLY A 93 -26.95 6.59 27.16
CA GLY A 93 -27.95 5.52 27.23
C GLY A 93 -27.55 4.42 28.20
N ARG A 94 -28.36 4.23 29.25
CA ARG A 94 -28.35 3.06 30.13
C ARG A 94 -28.63 1.80 29.29
N ASP A 95 -28.22 0.63 29.79
CA ASP A 95 -28.41 -0.72 29.21
C ASP A 95 -27.24 -1.26 28.37
N ALA A 96 -26.06 -1.40 28.98
CA ALA A 96 -24.97 -2.22 28.44
C ALA A 96 -25.12 -3.67 28.95
N GLY A 97 -25.75 -4.52 28.13
CA GLY A 97 -25.88 -5.96 28.39
C GLY A 97 -24.55 -6.70 28.20
N ALA A 98 -24.37 -7.80 28.94
CA ALA A 98 -23.14 -8.61 28.99
C ALA A 98 -22.93 -9.54 27.76
N ASP A 99 -23.53 -9.21 26.62
CA ASP A 99 -23.66 -10.05 25.41
C ASP A 99 -22.88 -9.49 24.19
N GLU A 100 -22.11 -8.40 24.36
CA GLU A 100 -21.31 -7.69 23.33
C GLU A 100 -20.13 -8.52 22.73
N ASP A 101 -20.29 -9.82 22.53
CA ASP A 101 -19.24 -10.78 22.18
C ASP A 101 -18.74 -10.60 20.73
N ASP A 102 -19.62 -10.20 19.81
CA ASP A 102 -19.26 -9.96 18.40
C ASP A 102 -18.48 -8.65 18.20
N PHE A 103 -18.85 -7.59 18.93
CA PHE A 103 -18.16 -6.30 18.88
C PHE A 103 -16.73 -6.39 19.43
N HIS A 104 -16.56 -7.08 20.57
CA HIS A 104 -15.24 -7.30 21.15
C HIS A 104 -14.36 -8.23 20.30
N THR A 105 -14.93 -9.24 19.67
CA THR A 105 -14.19 -10.15 18.77
C THR A 105 -13.66 -9.41 17.55
N PHE A 106 -14.47 -8.55 16.93
CA PHE A 106 -14.04 -7.79 15.76
C PHE A 106 -12.96 -6.76 16.10
N LYS A 107 -13.09 -6.04 17.23
CA LYS A 107 -12.03 -5.16 17.76
C LYS A 107 -10.72 -5.88 18.00
N ARG A 108 -10.78 -7.07 18.60
CA ARG A 108 -9.61 -7.90 18.87
C ARG A 108 -8.93 -8.30 17.56
N ARG A 109 -9.71 -8.71 16.56
CA ARG A 109 -9.25 -9.06 15.22
C ARG A 109 -8.63 -7.86 14.50
N ASN A 110 -9.25 -6.68 14.58
CA ASN A 110 -8.72 -5.45 13.99
C ASN A 110 -7.39 -5.04 14.65
N ALA A 111 -7.32 -5.08 15.97
CA ALA A 111 -6.10 -4.82 16.74
C ALA A 111 -4.99 -5.85 16.45
N GLU A 112 -5.34 -7.12 16.23
CA GLU A 112 -4.39 -8.16 15.82
C GLU A 112 -3.83 -7.87 14.42
N VAL A 113 -4.69 -7.48 13.47
CA VAL A 113 -4.24 -7.06 12.13
C VAL A 113 -3.27 -5.87 12.25
N ASP A 114 -3.60 -4.85 13.02
CA ASP A 114 -2.75 -3.66 13.18
C ASP A 114 -1.40 -3.97 13.82
N LYS A 115 -1.40 -4.83 14.85
CA LYS A 115 -0.15 -5.31 15.47
C LYS A 115 0.68 -6.09 14.46
N SER A 116 0.06 -6.95 13.65
CA SER A 116 0.74 -7.74 12.62
C SER A 116 1.34 -6.85 11.51
N GLU A 117 0.68 -5.76 11.14
CA GLU A 117 1.20 -4.82 10.15
C GLU A 117 2.38 -4.02 10.70
N LYS A 118 2.31 -3.58 11.96
CA LYS A 118 3.42 -2.87 12.63
C LYS A 118 4.65 -3.76 12.77
N THR A 119 4.49 -5.04 13.10
CA THR A 119 5.63 -5.97 13.16
C THR A 119 6.22 -6.22 11.77
N VAL A 120 5.39 -6.43 10.73
CA VAL A 120 5.87 -6.57 9.34
C VAL A 120 6.60 -5.31 8.87
N GLU A 121 6.09 -4.12 9.19
CA GLU A 121 6.75 -2.87 8.86
C GLU A 121 8.09 -2.72 9.60
N ARG A 122 8.15 -3.07 10.89
CA ARG A 122 9.39 -3.06 11.67
C ARG A 122 10.43 -4.00 11.06
N VAL A 123 10.03 -5.22 10.69
CA VAL A 123 10.91 -6.20 10.04
C VAL A 123 11.38 -5.68 8.69
N ARG A 124 10.48 -5.09 7.87
CA ARG A 124 10.85 -4.50 6.57
C ARG A 124 11.83 -3.34 6.72
N ARG A 125 11.61 -2.45 7.70
CA ARG A 125 12.53 -1.35 8.01
C ARG A 125 13.91 -1.90 8.42
N GLN A 126 13.95 -2.92 9.28
CA GLN A 126 15.20 -3.58 9.66
C GLN A 126 15.91 -4.24 8.46
N ALA A 127 15.17 -4.91 7.58
CA ALA A 127 15.72 -5.51 6.36
C ALA A 127 16.29 -4.46 5.39
N ASN A 128 15.60 -3.32 5.23
CA ASN A 128 16.11 -2.20 4.42
C ASN A 128 17.37 -1.56 5.02
N VAL A 129 17.45 -1.41 6.35
CA VAL A 129 18.67 -0.94 7.03
C VAL A 129 19.83 -1.90 6.79
N LYS A 130 19.59 -3.22 6.91
CA LYS A 130 20.61 -4.25 6.68
C LYS A 130 21.08 -4.31 5.22
N MET A 131 20.17 -4.17 4.26
CA MET A 131 20.52 -4.09 2.83
C MET A 131 21.31 -2.81 2.50
N GLY A 132 20.94 -1.66 3.11
CA GLY A 132 21.70 -0.41 2.98
C GLY A 132 23.13 -0.51 3.52
N ALA A 133 23.32 -1.24 4.63
CA ALA A 133 24.64 -1.53 5.19
C ALA A 133 25.50 -2.41 4.26
N HIS A 134 24.90 -3.42 3.61
CA HIS A 134 25.62 -4.32 2.69
C HIS A 134 25.91 -3.69 1.32
N THR A 135 25.09 -2.74 0.86
CA THR A 135 25.24 -2.09 -0.46
C THR A 135 26.05 -0.79 -0.42
N GLY A 136 26.61 -0.41 0.73
CA GLY A 136 27.45 0.77 0.90
C GLY A 136 26.74 2.11 0.65
N ILE A 137 25.43 2.10 0.40
CA ILE A 137 24.63 3.29 0.14
C ILE A 137 23.97 3.71 1.47
N ILE A 138 24.70 4.54 2.22
CA ILE A 138 24.19 5.22 3.41
C ILE A 138 23.15 6.25 2.93
N LYS A 139 21.87 5.86 2.85
CA LYS A 139 20.78 6.84 2.71
C LYS A 139 20.54 7.53 4.05
N SER A 140 21.39 8.49 4.37
CA SER A 140 21.08 9.51 5.36
C SER A 140 19.93 10.36 4.81
N PHE A 141 18.70 10.01 5.16
CA PHE A 141 17.57 10.93 5.04
C PHE A 141 17.74 12.03 6.09
N GLY A 142 18.62 12.99 5.79
CA GLY A 142 18.65 14.28 6.46
C GLY A 142 17.38 15.03 6.12
N LYS A 143 16.62 15.42 7.15
CA LYS A 143 15.56 16.44 7.08
C LYS A 143 15.98 17.56 6.13
N LYS A 144 15.15 17.87 5.12
CA LYS A 144 15.27 19.15 4.42
C LYS A 144 15.13 20.26 5.47
N PRO A 145 16.08 21.20 5.59
CA PRO A 145 15.85 22.40 6.36
C PRO A 145 14.79 23.25 5.65
N GLU A 146 13.90 23.80 6.45
CA GLU A 146 12.85 24.73 6.07
C GLU A 146 13.45 25.93 5.32
N THR A 147 12.77 26.34 4.25
CA THR A 147 13.13 27.50 3.44
C THR A 147 13.01 28.77 4.28
N THR A 148 14.13 29.30 4.78
CA THR A 148 14.16 30.65 5.35
C THR A 148 13.97 31.69 4.24
N ALA A 149 12.94 32.51 4.37
CA ALA A 149 12.56 33.57 3.46
C ALA A 149 13.71 34.55 3.18
N ALA A 150 13.90 34.89 1.91
CA ALA A 150 14.88 35.87 1.46
C ALA A 150 14.50 37.28 1.94
N LYS A 151 15.38 37.93 2.71
CA LYS A 151 15.32 39.39 2.95
C LYS A 151 15.92 40.09 1.73
N LYS A 152 15.13 40.93 1.06
CA LYS A 152 15.61 41.80 -0.03
C LYS A 152 16.44 42.94 0.59
N VAL A 153 17.68 43.07 0.15
CA VAL A 153 18.54 44.24 0.43
C VAL A 153 18.21 45.31 -0.62
N VAL A 154 17.83 46.49 -0.16
CA VAL A 154 17.68 47.69 -0.99
C VAL A 154 19.06 48.38 -1.04
N HIS A 155 19.58 48.63 -2.23
CA HIS A 155 20.73 49.50 -2.42
C HIS A 155 20.25 50.95 -2.56
N PHE A 156 20.99 51.85 -1.91
CA PHE A 156 20.79 53.30 -1.89
C PHE A 156 20.96 53.94 -3.27
#